data_AF-A0A1Y4RWP7-F1
#
_entry.id   AF-A0A1Y4RWP7-F1
#
_cell.length_a   1.000
_cell.length_b   1.000
_cell.length_c   1.000
_cell.angle_alpha   90.00
_cell.angle_beta   90.00
_cell.angle_gamma   90.00
#
_symmetry.space_group_name_H-M   'P 1'
#
loop_
_entity.id
_entity.type
_entity.pdbx_description
1 polymer ?
#
loop_
_entity_poly.entity_id
_entity_poly.type
_entity_poly.pdbx_seq_one_letter_code
_entity_poly.pdbx_strand_id
1 'polypeptide(L)'
;MDALYLPGYSEKDANPDIGDSTITETMGFGGFAAAASPSVVQFVGGTAKDAAKRNLEMYEIVTRENPEFTIPALEFRGIPTGIDILKVLETNIAPVCHTGVAHKEPGVGQVGAGCLRAPMALFEQALIRYSEVYQEG
;
A
#
# COMPACT_ATOMS: atom_id res chain seq x y z
N MET A 1 -4.10 -6.53 9.36
CA MET A 1 -3.67 -5.13 9.13
C MET A 1 -2.87 -4.71 10.33
N ASP A 2 -1.75 -4.02 10.15
CA ASP A 2 -1.03 -3.40 11.28
C ASP A 2 -1.58 -1.98 11.47
N ALA A 3 -2.21 -1.70 12.60
CA ALA A 3 -2.99 -0.50 12.80
C ALA A 3 -2.87 0.08 14.21
N LEU A 4 -2.91 1.41 14.29
CA LEU A 4 -3.03 2.15 15.53
C LEU A 4 -4.50 2.58 15.71
N TYR A 5 -5.05 2.29 16.89
CA TYR A 5 -6.43 2.60 17.24
C TYR A 5 -6.53 3.87 18.09
N LEU A 6 -7.58 4.65 17.86
CA LEU A 6 -7.91 5.80 18.68
C LEU A 6 -8.29 5.35 20.10
N PRO A 7 -8.12 6.21 21.13
CA PRO A 7 -8.47 5.88 22.50
C PRO A 7 -9.91 5.37 22.63
N GLY A 8 -10.07 4.22 23.28
CA GLY A 8 -11.38 3.58 23.47
C GLY A 8 -11.79 2.59 22.37
N TYR A 9 -11.02 2.48 21.28
CA TYR A 9 -11.26 1.50 20.21
C TYR A 9 -10.17 0.43 20.14
N SER A 10 -10.50 -0.66 19.47
CA SER A 10 -9.64 -1.80 19.26
C SER A 10 -9.91 -2.47 17.91
N GLU A 11 -9.13 -3.49 17.57
CA GLU A 11 -9.36 -4.33 16.39
C GLU A 11 -10.76 -4.96 16.34
N LYS A 12 -11.39 -5.19 17.50
CA LYS A 12 -12.75 -5.76 17.57
C LYS A 12 -13.83 -4.82 17.01
N ASP A 13 -13.50 -3.54 16.91
CA ASP A 13 -14.39 -2.47 16.46
C ASP A 13 -14.18 -2.17 14.97
N ALA A 14 -13.10 -2.68 14.37
CA ALA A 14 -12.71 -2.43 12.99
C ALA A 14 -13.60 -3.15 11.98
N ASN A 15 -13.87 -2.47 10.87
CA ASN A 15 -14.41 -3.06 9.64
C ASN A 15 -13.26 -3.64 8.79
N PRO A 16 -13.52 -4.62 7.90
CA PRO A 16 -12.59 -4.93 6.81
C PRO A 16 -12.29 -3.67 5.97
N ASP A 17 -11.12 -3.67 5.33
CA ASP A 17 -10.66 -2.56 4.48
C ASP A 17 -11.70 -2.26 3.39
N ILE A 18 -11.94 -0.97 3.15
CA ILE A 18 -13.00 -0.49 2.28
C ILE A 18 -12.67 0.89 1.71
N GLY A 19 -13.11 1.12 0.47
CA GLY A 19 -13.00 2.40 -0.21
C GLY A 19 -12.06 2.35 -1.40
N ASP A 20 -12.17 3.36 -2.26
CA ASP A 20 -11.40 3.44 -3.51
C ASP A 20 -10.08 4.21 -3.33
N SER A 21 -9.77 4.66 -2.11
CA SER A 21 -8.59 5.48 -1.83
C SER A 21 -7.28 4.78 -2.19
N THR A 22 -7.27 3.44 -2.19
CA THR A 22 -6.14 2.60 -2.60
C THR A 22 -5.70 2.84 -4.05
N ILE A 23 -6.51 3.51 -4.88
CA ILE A 23 -6.06 4.02 -6.18
C ILE A 23 -4.83 4.94 -6.04
N THR A 24 -4.70 5.64 -4.92
CA THR A 24 -3.57 6.52 -4.60
C THR A 24 -2.24 5.77 -4.66
N GLU A 25 -2.18 4.58 -4.07
CA GLU A 25 -1.02 3.70 -4.09
C GLU A 25 -0.72 3.14 -5.48
N THR A 26 -1.75 2.85 -6.28
CA THR A 26 -1.52 2.39 -7.67
C THR A 26 -0.82 3.45 -8.52
N MET A 27 -0.99 4.74 -8.18
CA MET A 27 -0.27 5.86 -8.78
C MET A 27 1.12 6.12 -8.17
N GLY A 28 1.50 5.40 -7.11
CA GLY A 28 2.79 5.54 -6.42
C GLY A 28 2.79 6.45 -5.20
N PHE A 29 1.63 6.95 -4.78
CA PHE A 29 1.49 7.77 -3.56
C PHE A 29 1.12 6.90 -2.34
N GLY A 30 0.74 7.52 -1.22
CA GLY A 30 0.27 6.80 -0.04
C GLY A 30 1.36 5.88 0.53
N GLY A 31 1.06 4.60 0.69
CA GLY A 31 2.03 3.58 1.13
C GLY A 31 3.30 3.51 0.28
N PHE A 32 3.21 3.82 -1.02
CA PHE A 32 4.34 3.82 -1.98
C PHE A 32 5.21 5.08 -1.87
N ALA A 33 4.78 6.10 -1.13
CA ALA A 33 5.54 7.32 -0.88
C ALA A 33 5.62 7.65 0.63
N ALA A 34 5.48 6.63 1.50
CA ALA A 34 5.47 6.79 2.95
C ALA A 34 6.72 7.50 3.49
N ALA A 35 7.87 7.29 2.85
CA ALA A 35 9.14 7.95 3.22
C ALA A 35 9.11 9.48 3.05
N ALA A 36 8.20 10.00 2.20
CA ALA A 36 7.98 11.45 2.04
C ALA A 36 7.12 12.05 3.16
N SER A 37 6.48 11.24 4.00
CA SER A 37 5.62 11.71 5.09
C SER A 37 5.90 11.00 6.44
N PRO A 38 7.07 11.25 7.06
CA PRO A 38 7.43 10.62 8.34
C PRO A 38 6.44 10.89 9.48
N SER A 39 5.74 12.03 9.45
CA SER A 39 4.72 12.38 10.45
C SER A 39 3.50 11.45 10.40
N VAL A 40 3.06 11.07 9.19
CA VAL A 40 1.92 10.17 9.03
C VAL A 40 2.27 8.75 9.47
N VAL A 41 3.53 8.33 9.32
CA VAL A 41 4.00 6.99 9.73
C VAL A 41 3.76 6.72 11.21
N GLN A 42 3.84 7.75 12.07
CA GLN A 42 3.52 7.61 13.49
C GLN A 42 2.04 7.28 13.74
N PHE A 43 1.15 7.67 12.82
CA PHE A 43 -0.28 7.46 12.91
C PHE A 43 -0.75 6.17 12.21
N VAL A 44 -0.13 5.79 11.09
CA VAL A 44 -0.46 4.56 10.34
C VAL A 44 0.35 3.33 10.80
N GLY A 45 1.26 3.51 11.76
CA GLY A 45 2.08 2.44 12.31
C GLY A 45 3.47 2.30 11.67
N GLY A 46 4.43 1.91 12.53
CA GLY A 46 5.84 1.73 12.20
C GLY A 46 6.73 2.94 12.50
N THR A 47 7.97 2.88 12.03
CA THR A 47 8.97 3.95 12.17
C THR A 47 9.30 4.58 10.82
N ALA A 48 9.91 5.77 10.82
CA ALA A 48 10.41 6.40 9.58
C ALA A 48 11.36 5.47 8.79
N LYS A 49 12.13 4.63 9.50
CA LYS A 49 12.98 3.61 8.88
C LYS A 49 12.16 2.52 8.20
N ASP A 50 11.08 2.05 8.83
CA ASP A 50 10.18 1.06 8.23
C ASP A 50 9.45 1.63 7.00
N ALA A 51 9.11 2.92 7.03
CA ALA A 51 8.55 3.61 5.87
C ALA A 51 9.55 3.66 4.71
N ALA A 52 10.79 4.08 4.95
CA ALA A 52 11.84 4.06 3.94
C ALA A 52 12.08 2.65 3.38
N LYS A 53 12.13 1.63 4.25
CA LYS A 53 12.29 0.24 3.83
C LYS A 53 11.14 -0.23 2.94
N ARG A 54 9.89 -0.03 3.35
CA ARG A 54 8.70 -0.37 2.54
C ARG A 54 8.71 0.36 1.20
N ASN A 55 9.09 1.64 1.20
CA ASN A 55 9.21 2.42 -0.02
C ASN A 55 10.24 1.81 -0.99
N LEU A 56 11.38 1.35 -0.47
CA LEU A 56 12.41 0.65 -1.24
C LEU A 56 11.89 -0.66 -1.82
N GLU A 57 11.14 -1.46 -1.05
CA GLU A 57 10.47 -2.67 -1.54
C GLU A 57 9.50 -2.37 -2.69
N MET A 58 8.79 -1.25 -2.65
CA MET A 58 7.84 -0.89 -3.72
C MET A 58 8.53 -0.60 -5.06
N TYR A 59 9.79 -0.17 -5.06
CA TYR A 59 10.55 -0.01 -6.31
C TYR A 59 10.81 -1.35 -7.02
N GLU A 60 10.88 -2.46 -6.28
CA GLU A 60 11.13 -3.80 -6.84
C GLU A 60 9.94 -4.34 -7.64
N ILE A 61 8.73 -3.83 -7.37
CA ILE A 61 7.47 -4.35 -7.95
C ILE A 61 6.81 -3.42 -8.96
N VAL A 62 7.49 -2.33 -9.34
CA VAL A 62 6.97 -1.36 -10.31
C VAL A 62 7.76 -1.35 -11.61
N THR A 63 7.15 -0.82 -12.65
CA THR A 63 7.76 -0.68 -13.98
C THR A 63 8.68 0.53 -14.09
N ARG A 64 8.44 1.59 -13.31
CA ARG A 64 9.23 2.84 -13.38
C ARG A 64 9.18 3.67 -12.10
N GLU A 65 10.05 4.67 -12.04
CA GLU A 65 9.94 5.82 -11.15
C GLU A 65 9.28 6.99 -11.90
N ASN A 66 8.36 7.72 -11.26
CA ASN A 66 7.79 8.94 -11.83
C ASN A 66 8.58 10.17 -11.35
N PRO A 67 9.36 10.84 -12.22
CA PRO A 67 10.23 11.94 -11.82
C PRO A 67 9.49 13.24 -11.48
N GLU A 68 8.21 13.38 -11.83
CA GLU A 68 7.41 14.57 -11.52
C GLU A 68 7.11 14.71 -10.02
N PHE A 69 7.14 13.59 -9.29
CA PHE A 69 6.91 13.56 -7.85
C PHE A 69 8.05 12.81 -7.19
N THR A 70 8.84 13.51 -6.38
CA THR A 70 10.08 12.96 -5.80
C THR A 70 9.97 12.79 -4.30
N ILE A 71 10.77 11.87 -3.75
CA ILE A 71 10.84 11.58 -2.32
C ILE A 71 12.17 12.12 -1.77
N PRO A 72 12.20 13.28 -1.08
CA PRO A 72 13.44 13.91 -0.64
C PRO A 72 14.31 13.03 0.28
N ALA A 73 13.68 12.23 1.15
CA ALA A 73 14.37 11.33 2.06
C ALA A 73 15.08 10.15 1.35
N LEU A 74 14.78 9.92 0.07
CA LEU A 74 15.39 8.91 -0.78
C LEU A 74 16.16 9.56 -1.93
N GLU A 75 16.88 10.65 -1.62
CA GLU A 75 17.70 11.40 -2.58
C GLU A 75 16.92 11.88 -3.81
N PHE A 76 15.66 12.28 -3.60
CA PHE A 76 14.76 12.76 -4.66
C PHE A 76 14.48 11.74 -5.77
N ARG A 77 14.59 10.44 -5.49
CA ARG A 77 14.04 9.40 -6.37
C ARG A 77 12.55 9.65 -6.64
N GLY A 78 12.11 9.35 -7.87
CA GLY A 78 10.73 9.54 -8.28
C GLY A 78 9.82 8.51 -7.61
N ILE A 79 8.55 8.81 -7.35
CA ILE A 79 7.66 7.82 -6.71
C ILE A 79 7.57 6.52 -7.53
N PRO A 80 7.53 5.34 -6.89
CA PRO A 80 7.42 4.07 -7.60
C PRO A 80 6.04 3.94 -8.26
N THR A 81 5.96 3.79 -9.58
CA THR A 81 4.70 3.85 -10.33
C THR A 81 4.54 2.70 -11.32
N GLY A 82 3.32 2.17 -11.42
CA GLY A 82 2.95 1.12 -12.37
C GLY A 82 3.32 -0.25 -11.82
N ILE A 83 2.49 -0.75 -10.90
CA ILE A 83 2.63 -2.06 -10.27
C ILE A 83 2.61 -3.15 -11.35
N ASP A 84 3.63 -4.01 -11.32
CA ASP A 84 3.83 -5.10 -12.28
C ASP A 84 3.45 -6.44 -11.62
N ILE A 85 2.46 -7.12 -12.19
CA ILE A 85 1.95 -8.40 -11.66
C ILE A 85 3.05 -9.49 -11.63
N LEU A 86 3.96 -9.50 -12.60
CA LEU A 86 5.03 -10.49 -12.67
C LEU A 86 6.05 -10.24 -11.58
N LYS A 87 6.47 -8.99 -11.40
CA LYS A 87 7.44 -8.62 -10.36
C LYS A 87 6.89 -8.86 -8.95
N VAL A 88 5.60 -8.57 -8.71
CA VAL A 88 4.94 -8.88 -7.43
C VAL A 88 5.07 -10.36 -7.09
N LEU A 89 4.77 -11.24 -8.06
CA LEU A 89 4.82 -12.68 -7.87
C LEU A 89 6.26 -13.22 -7.78
N GLU A 90 7.17 -12.75 -8.63
CA GLU A 90 8.57 -13.17 -8.66
C GLU A 90 9.31 -12.80 -7.37
N THR A 91 9.11 -11.57 -6.88
CA THR A 91 9.76 -11.08 -5.66
C THR A 91 9.05 -11.51 -4.39
N ASN A 92 7.81 -12.00 -4.49
CA ASN A 92 6.91 -12.26 -3.36
C ASN A 92 6.71 -11.01 -2.47
N ILE A 93 6.71 -9.81 -3.07
CA ILE A 93 6.46 -8.54 -2.41
C ILE A 93 5.07 -8.04 -2.81
N ALA A 94 4.13 -8.06 -1.87
CA ALA A 94 2.81 -7.48 -2.08
C ALA A 94 2.82 -5.93 -1.96
N PRO A 95 2.06 -5.21 -2.79
CA PRO A 95 1.84 -3.76 -2.65
C PRO A 95 1.40 -3.37 -1.24
N VAL A 96 2.00 -2.31 -0.72
CA VAL A 96 1.67 -1.71 0.58
C VAL A 96 0.61 -0.62 0.41
N CYS A 97 -0.41 -0.65 1.25
CA CYS A 97 -1.48 0.36 1.28
C CYS A 97 -1.61 1.01 2.65
N HIS A 98 -1.73 2.34 2.69
CA HIS A 98 -2.12 3.06 3.89
C HIS A 98 -3.62 3.33 3.86
N THR A 99 -4.31 3.07 4.97
CA THR A 99 -5.76 3.23 5.03
C THR A 99 -6.20 3.67 6.42
N GLY A 100 -7.37 4.32 6.48
CA GLY A 100 -8.06 4.58 7.73
C GLY A 100 -8.80 3.32 8.19
N VAL A 101 -8.80 3.06 9.49
CA VAL A 101 -9.63 1.99 10.06
C VAL A 101 -11.03 2.55 10.32
N ALA A 102 -12.02 2.11 9.54
CA ALA A 102 -13.42 2.44 9.79
C ALA A 102 -14.01 1.51 10.85
N HIS A 103 -14.95 2.01 11.64
CA HIS A 103 -15.73 1.19 12.56
C HIS A 103 -16.71 0.29 11.80
N LYS A 104 -16.97 -0.91 12.31
CA LYS A 104 -17.93 -1.87 11.71
C LYS A 104 -19.40 -1.44 11.81
N GLU A 105 -19.74 -0.69 12.86
CA GLU A 105 -21.10 -0.13 13.02
C GLU A 105 -21.26 1.18 12.24
N PRO A 106 -22.32 1.33 11.42
CA PRO A 106 -22.57 2.54 10.64
C PRO A 106 -22.68 3.81 11.50
N GLY A 107 -22.10 4.91 11.00
CA GLY A 107 -22.22 6.23 11.62
C GLY A 107 -21.19 6.55 12.71
N VAL A 108 -20.37 5.58 13.15
CA VAL A 108 -19.29 5.83 14.12
C VAL A 108 -18.06 6.48 13.46
N GLY A 109 -17.73 6.07 12.23
CA GLY A 109 -16.66 6.67 11.43
C GLY A 109 -15.28 6.05 11.66
N GLN A 110 -14.22 6.86 11.54
CA GLN A 110 -12.84 6.40 11.64
C GLN A 110 -12.43 6.15 13.09
N VAL A 111 -11.85 4.99 13.36
CA VAL A 111 -11.43 4.52 14.70
C VAL A 111 -9.94 4.19 14.80
N GLY A 112 -9.21 4.37 13.70
CA GLY A 112 -7.77 4.17 13.65
C GLY A 112 -7.21 4.46 12.27
N ALA A 113 -5.94 4.13 12.08
CA ALA A 113 -5.29 4.09 10.77
C ALA A 113 -4.20 3.04 10.78
N GLY A 114 -3.85 2.54 9.59
CA GLY A 114 -2.87 1.49 9.51
C GLY A 114 -2.30 1.26 8.14
N CYS A 115 -1.48 0.21 8.09
CA CYS A 115 -0.86 -0.31 6.91
C CYS A 115 -1.34 -1.75 6.67
N LEU A 116 -1.64 -2.05 5.41
CA LEU A 116 -1.92 -3.40 4.95
C LEU A 116 -1.14 -3.70 3.68
N ARG A 117 -1.18 -4.97 3.27
CA ARG A 117 -0.67 -5.42 1.99
C ARG A 117 -1.80 -6.02 1.17
N ALA A 118 -1.78 -5.76 -0.14
CA ALA A 118 -2.73 -6.37 -1.05
C ALA A 118 -2.59 -7.90 -1.02
N PRO A 119 -3.70 -8.67 -1.04
CA PRO A 119 -3.62 -10.13 -1.02
C PRO A 119 -2.90 -10.69 -2.26
N MET A 120 -1.88 -11.54 -2.05
CA MET A 120 -1.12 -12.16 -3.15
C MET A 120 -1.98 -12.95 -4.13
N ALA A 121 -3.04 -13.60 -3.63
CA ALA A 121 -3.97 -14.37 -4.45
C ALA A 121 -4.61 -13.55 -5.58
N LEU A 122 -4.76 -12.22 -5.42
CA LEU A 122 -5.27 -11.36 -6.49
C LEU A 122 -4.31 -11.28 -7.68
N PHE A 123 -3.00 -11.26 -7.42
CA PHE A 123 -1.97 -11.20 -8.45
C PHE A 123 -1.82 -12.55 -9.15
N GLU A 124 -1.91 -13.66 -8.41
CA GLU A 124 -1.94 -15.02 -8.97
C GLU A 124 -3.12 -15.18 -9.94
N GLN A 125 -4.32 -14.79 -9.51
CA GLN A 125 -5.52 -14.83 -10.35
C GLN A 125 -5.40 -13.91 -11.57
N ALA A 126 -4.83 -12.71 -11.40
CA ALA A 126 -4.60 -11.79 -12.51
C ALA A 126 -3.63 -12.37 -13.55
N LEU A 127 -2.57 -13.05 -13.13
CA LEU A 127 -1.62 -13.69 -14.03
C LEU A 127 -2.25 -14.86 -14.79
N ILE A 128 -3.01 -15.72 -14.10
CA ILE A 128 -3.76 -16.82 -14.74
C ILE A 128 -4.68 -16.24 -15.82
N ARG A 129 -5.45 -15.20 -15.46
CA ARG A 129 -6.36 -14.56 -16.41
C ARG A 129 -5.63 -13.90 -17.58
N TYR A 130 -4.49 -13.26 -17.34
CA TYR A 130 -3.66 -12.67 -18.39
C TYR A 130 -3.18 -13.74 -19.38
N SER A 131 -2.76 -14.91 -18.89
CA SER A 131 -2.33 -16.04 -19.73
C SER A 131 -3.46 -16.56 -20.62
N GLU A 132 -4.66 -16.77 -20.07
CA GLU A 132 -5.83 -17.22 -20.84
C GLU A 132 -6.20 -16.26 -21.98
N VAL A 133 -6.00 -14.95 -21.79
CA VAL A 133 -6.40 -13.94 -22.77
C VAL A 133 -5.33 -13.67 -23.82
N TYR A 134 -4.05 -13.70 -23.43
CA TYR A 134 -2.95 -13.18 -24.25
C TYR A 134 -1.83 -14.18 -24.55
N GLN A 135 -1.84 -15.38 -23.96
CA GLN A 135 -0.81 -16.40 -24.17
C GLN A 135 -1.35 -17.69 -24.83
N GLU A 136 -2.65 -17.77 -25.14
CA GLU A 136 -3.14 -18.80 -26.07
C GLU A 136 -2.73 -18.43 -27.51
N GLY A 137 -1.53 -18.85 -27.88
CA GLY A 137 -0.91 -18.78 -29.21
C GLY A 137 0.21 -19.80 -29.35
#